data_AF-A0A7S4C361-F1
#
_entry.id   AF-A0A7S4C361-F1
#
_cell.length_a   1.000
_cell.length_b   1.000
_cell.length_c   1.000
_cell.angle_alpha   90.00
_cell.angle_beta   90.00
_cell.angle_gamma   90.00
#
_symmetry.space_group_name_H-M   'P 1'
#
loop_
_entity.id
_entity.type
_entity.pdbx_description
1 polymer ?
#
loop_
_entity_poly.entity_id
_entity_poly.type
_entity_poly.pdbx_seq_one_letter_code
_entity_poly.pdbx_strand_id
1 'polypeptide(L)'
;MADGNARNVGPTPVEGQLMEICGCSAQTARAALEAAGPSGVEHALELILSGFEFQETSAPHKMVCLVREDLSMGAGKIAAQVAHGVLGAYRAALQSQPAAVEAWASGGEATIVLKVPNLLSLEQAVSQARSRGLTAYTVCDAGRTQVAAGTTTVGCIGPAPVPAIDAVTGTLSLL
;
A
#
# COMPACT_ATOMS: atom_id res chain seq x y z
N MET A 1 9.39 -21.69 -14.69
CA MET A 1 10.06 -21.45 -13.40
C MET A 1 9.12 -20.56 -12.59
N ALA A 2 8.60 -21.13 -11.50
CA ALA A 2 7.72 -20.60 -10.44
C ALA A 2 6.93 -19.30 -10.68
N ASP A 3 5.65 -19.46 -11.03
CA ASP A 3 4.59 -18.50 -10.69
C ASP A 3 4.35 -18.55 -9.17
N GLY A 4 4.73 -17.49 -8.48
CA GLY A 4 4.41 -17.24 -7.07
C GLY A 4 2.97 -16.74 -6.93
N ASN A 5 2.01 -17.56 -7.36
CA ASN A 5 0.60 -17.38 -7.04
C ASN A 5 0.48 -17.32 -5.51
N ALA A 6 0.05 -16.20 -4.95
CA ALA A 6 -0.39 -16.12 -3.56
C ALA A 6 -1.56 -17.09 -3.43
N ARG A 7 -1.23 -18.34 -3.08
CA ARG A 7 -2.20 -19.41 -2.99
C ARG A 7 -3.22 -18.97 -1.96
N ASN A 8 -4.48 -18.96 -2.36
CA ASN A 8 -5.59 -19.14 -1.46
C ASN A 8 -5.43 -20.55 -0.85
N VAL A 9 -4.51 -20.68 0.12
CA VAL A 9 -4.27 -21.93 0.84
C VAL A 9 -5.47 -22.10 1.75
N GLY A 10 -6.23 -23.17 1.53
CA GLY A 10 -7.32 -23.55 2.43
C GLY A 10 -6.83 -23.67 3.88
N PRO A 11 -7.76 -23.73 4.85
CA PRO A 11 -7.39 -23.72 6.26
C PRO A 11 -6.41 -24.84 6.59
N THR A 12 -5.39 -24.54 7.39
CA THR A 12 -4.48 -25.56 7.92
C THR A 12 -5.26 -26.54 8.80
N PRO A 13 -4.74 -27.75 9.09
CA PRO A 13 -5.44 -28.70 9.97
C PRO A 13 -5.80 -28.09 11.34
N VAL A 14 -4.93 -27.22 11.87
CA VAL A 14 -5.13 -26.54 13.16
C VAL A 14 -6.21 -25.45 13.06
N GLU A 15 -6.23 -24.68 11.96
CA GLU A 15 -7.31 -23.72 11.68
C GLU A 15 -8.65 -24.44 11.51
N GLY A 16 -8.66 -25.58 10.79
CA GLY A 16 -9.85 -26.40 10.59
C GLY A 16 -10.42 -26.97 11.89
N GLN A 17 -9.56 -27.41 12.81
CA GLN A 17 -9.98 -27.85 14.16
C GLN A 17 -10.64 -26.70 14.93
N LEU A 18 -10.07 -25.50 14.91
CA LEU A 18 -10.68 -24.34 15.56
C LEU A 18 -12.04 -24.01 14.94
N MET A 19 -12.13 -23.98 13.61
CA MET A 19 -13.40 -23.74 12.90
C MET A 19 -14.49 -24.72 13.31
N GLU A 20 -14.16 -26.01 13.46
CA GLU A 20 -15.10 -27.04 13.91
C GLU A 20 -15.55 -26.83 15.37
N ILE A 21 -14.64 -26.42 16.25
CA ILE A 21 -14.93 -26.22 17.68
C ILE A 21 -15.73 -24.93 17.93
N CYS A 22 -15.31 -23.79 17.35
CA CYS A 22 -15.95 -22.49 17.60
C CYS A 22 -17.01 -22.08 16.58
N GLY A 23 -17.21 -22.81 15.48
CA GLY A 23 -18.08 -22.37 14.38
C GLY A 23 -17.63 -21.05 13.73
N CYS A 24 -16.36 -20.70 13.94
CA CYS A 24 -15.70 -19.47 13.55
C CYS A 24 -15.20 -19.56 12.09
N SER A 25 -14.97 -18.41 11.45
CA SER A 25 -14.44 -18.39 10.07
C SER A 25 -12.97 -18.83 10.04
N ALA A 26 -12.47 -19.27 8.88
CA ALA A 26 -11.04 -19.58 8.70
C ALA A 26 -10.12 -18.39 9.03
N GLN A 27 -10.61 -17.17 8.78
CA GLN A 27 -9.90 -15.92 9.07
C GLN A 27 -9.83 -15.66 10.57
N THR A 28 -10.93 -15.90 11.30
CA THR A 28 -10.98 -15.82 12.76
C THR A 28 -10.05 -16.85 13.42
N ALA A 29 -10.07 -18.10 12.93
CA ALA A 29 -9.21 -19.16 13.43
C ALA A 29 -7.71 -18.84 13.23
N ARG A 30 -7.35 -18.31 12.06
CA ARG A 30 -5.97 -17.90 11.76
C ARG A 30 -5.51 -16.74 12.65
N ALA A 31 -6.29 -15.67 12.75
CA ALA A 31 -5.97 -14.52 13.58
C ALA A 31 -5.83 -14.88 15.07
N ALA A 32 -6.67 -15.80 15.56
CA ALA A 32 -6.60 -16.31 16.92
C ALA A 32 -5.32 -17.13 17.17
N LEU A 33 -4.92 -17.99 16.23
CA LEU A 33 -3.68 -18.75 16.33
C LEU A 33 -2.43 -17.86 16.27
N GLU A 34 -2.44 -16.84 15.42
CA GLU A 34 -1.37 -15.84 15.35
C GLU A 34 -1.26 -15.06 16.67
N ALA A 35 -2.39 -14.58 17.20
CA ALA A 35 -2.43 -13.87 18.49
C ALA A 35 -2.03 -14.76 19.67
N ALA A 36 -2.37 -16.05 19.62
CA ALA A 36 -2.03 -16.99 20.67
C ALA A 36 -0.53 -17.36 20.70
N GLY A 37 0.16 -17.25 19.56
CA GLY A 37 1.58 -17.54 19.44
C GLY A 37 1.96 -18.94 19.99
N PRO A 38 2.98 -19.06 20.86
CA PRO A 38 3.43 -20.36 21.38
C PRO A 38 2.42 -21.04 22.32
N SER A 39 1.41 -20.33 22.80
CA SER A 39 0.36 -20.86 23.67
C SER A 39 -0.62 -21.78 22.91
N GLY A 40 -0.59 -21.75 21.57
CA GLY A 40 -1.26 -22.73 20.72
C GLY A 40 -2.80 -22.62 20.73
N VAL A 41 -3.44 -23.74 20.41
CA VAL A 41 -4.88 -23.82 20.09
C VAL A 41 -5.78 -23.45 21.27
N GLU A 42 -5.39 -23.83 22.49
CA GLU A 42 -6.21 -23.61 23.69
C GLU A 42 -6.38 -22.12 24.00
N HIS A 43 -5.30 -21.35 23.88
CA HIS A 43 -5.37 -19.90 24.07
C HIS A 43 -6.06 -19.19 22.89
N ALA A 44 -5.89 -19.70 21.66
CA ALA A 44 -6.65 -19.21 20.51
C ALA A 44 -8.17 -19.41 20.70
N LEU A 45 -8.57 -20.55 21.27
CA LEU A 45 -9.97 -20.83 21.61
C LEU A 45 -10.49 -19.86 22.67
N GLU A 46 -9.70 -19.62 23.72
CA GLU A 46 -10.04 -18.68 24.79
C GLU A 46 -10.25 -17.26 24.26
N LEU A 47 -9.37 -16.79 23.37
CA LEU A 47 -9.51 -15.48 22.72
C LEU A 47 -10.83 -15.39 21.92
N ILE A 48 -11.15 -16.42 21.13
CA ILE A 48 -12.39 -16.44 20.34
C ILE A 48 -13.64 -16.45 21.25
N LEU A 49 -13.64 -17.30 22.28
CA LEU A 49 -14.77 -17.45 23.20
C LEU A 49 -14.95 -16.23 24.11
N SER A 50 -13.88 -15.49 24.40
CA SER A 50 -13.92 -14.25 25.17
C SER A 50 -14.60 -13.08 24.43
N GLY A 51 -14.95 -13.26 23.15
CA GLY A 51 -15.49 -12.21 22.29
C GLY A 51 -14.42 -11.20 21.87
N PHE A 52 -13.15 -11.58 21.91
CA PHE A 52 -12.07 -10.75 21.40
C PHE A 52 -12.24 -10.58 19.89
N GLU A 53 -12.61 -9.37 19.46
CA GLU A 53 -12.67 -9.03 18.05
C GLU A 53 -11.25 -8.92 17.51
N PHE A 54 -10.84 -9.91 16.73
CA PHE A 54 -9.59 -9.83 15.98
C PHE A 54 -9.75 -8.74 14.93
N GLN A 55 -9.04 -7.62 15.10
CA GLN A 55 -8.96 -6.60 14.05
C GLN A 55 -8.47 -7.28 12.78
N GLU A 56 -9.31 -7.26 11.74
CA GLU A 56 -8.94 -7.73 10.42
C GLU A 56 -7.58 -7.15 10.01
N THR A 57 -6.81 -7.99 9.31
CA THR A 57 -5.70 -7.58 8.44
C THR A 57 -6.03 -6.22 7.86
N SER A 58 -5.25 -5.20 8.19
CA SER A 58 -5.47 -3.82 7.75
C SER A 58 -5.91 -3.81 6.29
N ALA A 59 -7.05 -3.18 5.97
CA ALA A 59 -7.61 -3.11 4.62
C ALA A 59 -6.50 -2.91 3.57
N PRO A 60 -6.56 -3.48 2.36
CA PRO A 60 -5.44 -3.44 1.43
C PRO A 60 -4.97 -2.00 1.19
N HIS A 61 -3.66 -1.77 1.33
CA HIS A 61 -3.01 -0.47 1.10
C HIS A 61 -2.22 -0.48 -0.19
N LYS A 62 -2.11 0.69 -0.83
CA LYS A 62 -1.22 0.91 -1.97
C LYS A 62 -0.59 2.29 -1.94
N MET A 63 0.48 2.43 -2.71
CA MET A 63 1.05 3.71 -3.11
C MET A 63 0.85 3.91 -4.62
N VAL A 64 0.57 5.13 -5.06
CA VAL A 64 0.49 5.49 -6.47
C VAL A 64 1.53 6.55 -6.79
N CYS A 65 2.27 6.35 -7.89
CA CYS A 65 3.26 7.28 -8.41
C CYS A 65 2.77 7.86 -9.74
N LEU A 66 2.53 9.16 -9.79
CA LEU A 66 2.08 9.89 -10.97
C LEU A 66 3.29 10.43 -11.73
N VAL A 67 3.43 10.03 -12.99
CA VAL A 67 4.54 10.44 -13.86
C VAL A 67 4.02 11.36 -14.95
N ARG A 68 4.72 12.49 -15.13
CA ARG A 68 4.43 13.46 -16.20
C ARG A 68 4.84 12.93 -17.57
N GLU A 69 3.88 12.80 -18.49
CA GLU A 69 4.13 12.40 -19.88
C GLU A 69 4.77 13.52 -20.71
N ASP A 70 4.44 14.78 -20.46
CA ASP A 70 4.98 15.93 -21.22
C ASP A 70 6.50 16.11 -21.11
N LEU A 71 7.14 15.48 -20.13
CA LEU A 71 8.59 15.49 -19.97
C LEU A 71 9.32 14.46 -20.83
N SER A 72 8.59 13.57 -21.54
CA SER A 72 9.16 12.53 -22.43
C SER A 72 10.34 11.77 -21.81
N MET A 73 10.24 11.46 -20.51
CA MET A 73 11.33 10.81 -19.77
C MET A 73 11.53 9.38 -20.27
N GLY A 74 12.80 8.97 -20.50
CA GLY A 74 13.13 7.58 -20.78
C GLY A 74 12.92 6.68 -19.55
N ALA A 75 12.71 5.38 -19.78
CA ALA A 75 12.39 4.39 -18.74
C ALA A 75 13.35 4.42 -17.52
N GLY A 76 14.67 4.54 -17.76
CA GLY A 76 15.66 4.62 -16.67
C GLY A 76 15.50 5.87 -15.80
N LYS A 77 15.17 7.02 -16.40
CA LYS A 77 14.91 8.25 -15.64
C LYS A 77 13.60 8.14 -14.87
N ILE A 78 12.55 7.59 -15.47
CA ILE A 78 11.28 7.32 -14.81
C ILE A 78 11.50 6.45 -13.58
N ALA A 79 12.19 5.32 -13.71
CA ALA A 79 12.46 4.40 -12.61
C ALA A 79 13.18 5.09 -11.44
N ALA A 80 14.21 5.90 -11.73
CA ALA A 80 14.92 6.65 -10.70
C ALA A 80 14.03 7.70 -10.00
N GLN A 81 13.21 8.43 -10.75
CA GLN A 81 12.32 9.46 -10.19
C GLN A 81 11.20 8.83 -9.36
N VAL A 82 10.62 7.71 -9.82
CA VAL A 82 9.63 6.93 -9.05
C VAL A 82 10.26 6.40 -7.76
N ALA A 83 11.46 5.82 -7.81
CA ALA A 83 12.15 5.34 -6.61
C ALA A 83 12.41 6.46 -5.59
N HIS A 84 12.85 7.65 -6.04
CA HIS A 84 12.99 8.82 -5.18
C HIS A 84 11.65 9.27 -4.57
N GLY A 85 10.59 9.23 -5.37
CA GLY A 85 9.24 9.60 -4.94
C GLY A 85 8.68 8.65 -3.89
N VAL A 86 8.82 7.34 -4.10
CA VAL A 86 8.40 6.30 -3.15
C VAL A 86 9.14 6.45 -1.83
N LEU A 87 10.46 6.62 -1.86
CA LEU A 87 11.24 6.80 -0.63
C LEU A 87 10.85 8.08 0.13
N GLY A 88 10.55 9.16 -0.59
CA GLY A 88 10.07 10.42 -0.01
C GLY A 88 8.69 10.27 0.64
N ALA A 89 7.75 9.64 -0.08
CA ALA A 89 6.40 9.37 0.42
C ALA A 89 6.41 8.42 1.62
N TYR A 90 7.21 7.34 1.56
CA TYR A 90 7.43 6.42 2.67
C TYR A 90 7.94 7.14 3.92
N ARG A 91 8.98 7.98 3.80
CA ARG A 91 9.52 8.72 4.95
C ARG A 91 8.51 9.69 5.55
N ALA A 92 7.74 10.38 4.71
CA ALA A 92 6.68 11.27 5.17
C ALA A 92 5.54 10.50 5.86
N ALA A 93 5.15 9.33 5.31
CA ALA A 93 4.11 8.49 5.88
C ALA A 93 4.56 7.79 7.16
N LEU A 94 5.83 7.40 7.27
CA LEU A 94 6.37 6.80 8.49
C LEU A 94 6.29 7.76 9.68
N GLN A 95 6.40 9.07 9.44
CA GLN A 95 6.27 10.09 10.47
C GLN A 95 4.81 10.44 10.81
N SER A 96 3.93 10.43 9.81
CA SER A 96 2.55 10.95 9.95
C SER A 96 1.49 9.87 10.11
N GLN A 97 1.70 8.70 9.52
CA GLN A 97 0.74 7.59 9.39
C GLN A 97 1.46 6.22 9.45
N PRO A 98 2.21 5.90 10.54
CA PRO A 98 3.01 4.68 10.62
C PRO A 98 2.22 3.38 10.44
N ALA A 99 0.97 3.33 10.91
CA ALA A 99 0.09 2.17 10.74
C ALA A 99 -0.25 1.90 9.25
N ALA A 100 -0.38 2.96 8.43
CA ALA A 100 -0.61 2.81 6.99
C ALA A 100 0.64 2.27 6.27
N VAL A 101 1.83 2.58 6.77
CA VAL A 101 3.10 2.03 6.28
C VAL A 101 3.22 0.55 6.62
N GLU A 102 2.90 0.17 7.85
CA GLU A 102 2.88 -1.23 8.28
C GLU A 102 1.88 -2.06 7.46
N ALA A 103 0.67 -1.56 7.29
CA ALA A 103 -0.37 -2.17 6.45
C ALA A 103 0.10 -2.41 5.00
N TRP A 104 0.78 -1.42 4.43
CA TRP A 104 1.32 -1.49 3.08
C TRP A 104 2.50 -2.45 2.96
N ALA A 105 3.40 -2.46 3.95
CA ALA A 105 4.53 -3.39 4.00
C ALA A 105 4.06 -4.85 4.13
N SER A 106 3.14 -5.12 5.06
CA SER A 106 2.51 -6.43 5.22
C SER A 106 1.73 -6.87 3.98
N GLY A 107 1.27 -5.91 3.16
CA GLY A 107 0.61 -6.13 1.87
C GLY A 107 1.56 -6.26 0.67
N GLY A 108 2.88 -6.36 0.87
CA GLY A 108 3.86 -6.53 -0.21
C GLY A 108 4.20 -5.23 -0.97
N GLU A 109 4.05 -4.08 -0.30
CA GLU A 109 4.48 -2.77 -0.79
C GLU A 109 3.91 -2.38 -2.17
N ALA A 110 2.65 -2.75 -2.44
CA ALA A 110 1.98 -2.48 -3.71
C ALA A 110 2.15 -1.02 -4.18
N THR A 111 2.89 -0.84 -5.27
CA THR A 111 3.20 0.48 -5.86
C THR A 111 2.78 0.48 -7.32
N ILE A 112 1.87 1.39 -7.68
CA ILE A 112 1.32 1.49 -9.03
C ILE A 112 1.84 2.78 -9.67
N VAL A 113 2.35 2.69 -10.90
CA VAL A 113 2.82 3.85 -11.65
C VAL A 113 1.76 4.25 -12.68
N LEU A 114 1.25 5.46 -12.56
CA LEU A 114 0.25 6.05 -13.44
C LEU A 114 0.85 7.23 -14.19
N LYS A 115 0.20 7.60 -15.30
CA LYS A 115 0.56 8.76 -16.09
C LYS A 115 -0.40 9.92 -15.91
N VAL A 116 0.15 11.12 -15.97
CA VAL A 116 -0.57 12.39 -16.03
C VAL A 116 -0.02 13.25 -17.16
N PRO A 117 -0.86 14.03 -17.85
CA PRO A 117 -0.45 14.69 -19.08
C PRO A 117 0.54 15.84 -18.84
N ASN A 118 0.50 16.51 -17.68
CA ASN A 118 1.30 17.70 -17.41
C ASN A 118 1.42 18.03 -15.91
N LEU A 119 2.19 19.08 -15.58
CA LEU A 119 2.38 19.59 -14.22
C LEU A 119 1.06 19.92 -13.52
N LEU A 120 0.15 20.62 -14.20
CA LEU A 120 -1.12 21.05 -13.61
C LEU A 120 -1.94 19.85 -13.13
N SER A 121 -2.00 18.79 -13.93
CA SER A 121 -2.72 17.55 -13.57
C SER A 121 -2.07 16.83 -12.39
N LEU A 122 -0.73 16.83 -12.31
CA LEU A 122 0.02 16.29 -11.17
C LEU A 122 -0.28 17.07 -9.90
N GLU A 123 -0.18 18.39 -9.94
CA GLU A 123 -0.43 19.27 -8.79
C GLU A 123 -1.88 19.19 -8.31
N GLN A 124 -2.84 19.10 -9.23
CA GLN A 124 -4.25 18.89 -8.90
C GLN A 124 -4.47 17.58 -8.13
N ALA A 125 -3.92 16.45 -8.61
CA ALA A 125 -4.05 15.17 -7.95
C ALA A 125 -3.38 15.15 -6.57
N VAL A 126 -2.17 15.71 -6.46
CA VAL A 126 -1.43 15.81 -5.19
C VAL A 126 -2.16 16.72 -4.19
N SER A 127 -2.68 17.87 -4.64
CA SER A 127 -3.47 18.78 -3.81
C SER A 127 -4.76 18.12 -3.32
N GLN A 128 -5.47 17.42 -4.22
CA GLN A 128 -6.67 16.68 -3.88
C GLN A 128 -6.38 15.58 -2.84
N ALA A 129 -5.29 14.83 -3.01
CA ALA A 129 -4.86 13.82 -2.04
C ALA A 129 -4.59 14.43 -0.65
N ARG A 130 -3.84 15.53 -0.59
CA ARG A 130 -3.54 16.23 0.66
C ARG A 130 -4.81 16.78 1.33
N SER A 131 -5.75 17.32 0.56
CA SER A 131 -7.03 17.80 1.09
C SER A 131 -7.90 16.70 1.72
N ARG A 132 -7.66 15.44 1.32
CA ARG A 132 -8.30 14.23 1.87
C ARG A 132 -7.49 13.57 2.99
N GLY A 133 -6.42 14.21 3.46
CA GLY A 133 -5.56 13.68 4.53
C GLY A 133 -4.56 12.62 4.09
N LEU A 134 -4.38 12.41 2.78
CA LEU A 134 -3.40 11.45 2.27
C LEU A 134 -2.01 12.07 2.25
N THR A 135 -1.01 11.28 2.67
CA THR A 135 0.39 11.64 2.50
C THR A 135 0.73 11.71 1.01
N ALA A 136 1.42 12.78 0.59
CA ALA A 136 1.89 12.90 -0.77
C ALA A 136 3.24 13.63 -0.86
N TYR A 137 4.12 13.14 -1.73
CA TYR A 137 5.47 13.65 -1.93
C TYR A 137 5.73 13.93 -3.41
N THR A 138 6.37 15.06 -3.73
CA THR A 138 6.71 15.44 -5.10
C THR A 138 8.21 15.46 -5.30
N VAL A 139 8.67 14.90 -6.42
CA VAL A 139 10.07 14.88 -6.81
C VAL A 139 10.34 16.01 -7.79
N CYS A 140 11.41 16.78 -7.52
CA CYS A 140 11.94 17.77 -8.45
C CYS A 140 13.29 17.27 -8.98
N ASP A 141 13.51 17.38 -10.29
CA ASP A 141 14.80 17.07 -10.88
C ASP A 141 15.84 18.07 -10.38
N ALA A 142 16.92 17.58 -9.78
CA ALA A 142 18.03 18.39 -9.29
C ALA A 142 18.91 18.96 -10.42
N GLY A 143 18.56 18.72 -11.69
CA GLY A 143 19.24 19.32 -12.85
C GLY A 143 20.46 18.54 -13.34
N ARG A 144 20.49 17.22 -13.14
CA ARG A 144 21.59 16.36 -13.65
C ARG A 144 21.27 15.69 -15.00
N THR A 145 20.16 16.05 -15.64
CA THR A 145 19.69 15.44 -16.90
C THR A 145 18.97 16.45 -17.82
N GLN A 146 18.42 15.99 -18.95
CA GLN A 146 17.80 16.75 -20.05
C GLN A 146 16.55 17.60 -19.71
N VAL A 147 16.17 17.72 -18.44
CA VAL A 147 15.02 18.53 -17.98
C VAL A 147 15.54 19.68 -17.13
N ALA A 148 14.96 20.87 -17.27
CA ALA A 148 15.38 22.06 -16.53
C ALA A 148 15.39 21.79 -15.01
N ALA A 149 16.46 22.25 -14.33
CA ALA A 149 16.59 22.11 -12.88
C ALA A 149 15.37 22.67 -12.14
N GLY A 150 14.91 21.98 -11.10
CA GLY A 150 13.72 22.37 -10.32
C GLY A 150 12.38 21.94 -10.93
N THR A 151 12.38 21.26 -12.08
CA THR A 151 11.14 20.75 -12.67
C THR A 151 10.57 19.61 -11.83
N THR A 152 9.31 19.74 -11.41
CA THR A 152 8.57 18.65 -10.76
C THR A 152 8.28 17.54 -11.79
N THR A 153 8.73 16.32 -11.51
CA THR A 153 8.70 15.17 -12.43
C THR A 153 7.64 14.14 -12.05
N VAL A 154 7.56 13.80 -10.75
CA VAL A 154 6.76 12.70 -10.21
C VAL A 154 6.07 13.14 -8.92
N GLY A 155 4.83 12.69 -8.71
CA GLY A 155 4.09 12.84 -7.46
C GLY A 155 3.66 11.49 -6.91
N CYS A 156 4.04 11.15 -5.68
CA CYS A 156 3.70 9.90 -5.01
C CYS A 156 2.64 10.14 -3.94
N ILE A 157 1.58 9.35 -3.93
CA ILE A 157 0.45 9.45 -2.99
C ILE A 157 0.34 8.12 -2.22
N GLY A 158 0.22 8.21 -0.90
CA GLY A 158 0.15 7.07 0.01
C GLY A 158 1.47 6.76 0.73
N PRO A 159 1.60 5.55 1.33
CA PRO A 159 0.62 4.48 1.29
C PRO A 159 -0.68 4.82 2.04
N ALA A 160 -1.81 4.31 1.54
CA ALA A 160 -3.12 4.47 2.17
C ALA A 160 -4.07 3.36 1.68
N PRO A 161 -5.25 3.17 2.30
CA PRO A 161 -6.24 2.19 1.84
C PRO A 161 -6.58 2.40 0.37
N VAL A 162 -6.70 1.29 -0.37
CA VAL A 162 -6.98 1.28 -1.82
C VAL A 162 -8.14 2.22 -2.21
N PRO A 163 -9.32 2.19 -1.55
CA PRO A 163 -10.43 3.08 -1.91
C PRO A 163 -10.11 4.57 -1.73
N ALA A 164 -9.27 4.93 -0.76
CA ALA A 164 -8.89 6.31 -0.49
C ALA A 164 -7.98 6.87 -1.59
N ILE A 165 -7.04 6.04 -2.08
CA ILE A 165 -6.19 6.36 -3.23
C ILE A 165 -7.03 6.45 -4.50
N ASP A 166 -7.92 5.48 -4.75
CA ASP A 166 -8.73 5.43 -5.98
C ASP A 166 -9.73 6.59 -6.11
N ALA A 167 -10.18 7.16 -4.99
CA ALA A 167 -10.98 8.38 -4.98
C ALA A 167 -10.25 9.60 -5.59
N VAL A 168 -8.92 9.54 -5.74
CA VAL A 168 -8.09 10.57 -6.39
C VAL A 168 -7.58 10.11 -7.74
N THR A 169 -7.16 8.85 -7.87
CA THR A 169 -6.38 8.38 -9.03
C THR A 169 -7.12 7.39 -9.92
N GLY A 170 -8.35 6.97 -9.58
CA GLY A 170 -9.05 5.87 -10.24
C GLY A 170 -9.38 6.08 -11.72
N THR A 171 -9.35 7.33 -12.21
CA THR A 171 -9.58 7.67 -13.64
C THR A 171 -8.28 7.81 -14.44
N LEU A 172 -7.12 7.73 -13.79
CA LEU A 172 -5.83 7.87 -14.45
C LEU A 172 -5.39 6.54 -15.08
N SER A 173 -4.60 6.62 -16.15
CA SER A 173 -4.13 5.45 -16.89
C SER A 173 -2.79 4.95 -16.34
N LEU A 174 -2.52 3.65 -16.50
CA LEU A 174 -1.18 3.08 -16.29
C LEU A 174 -0.15 3.74 -17.22
N LEU A 175 1.07 3.93 -16.71
CA LEU A 175 2.19 4.51 -17.45
C LEU A 175 2.65 3.62 -18.62
#